data_AF-A0A6C0JWX7-F1
#
_entry.id   AF-A0A6C0JWX7-F1
#
_cell.length_a   1.000
_cell.length_b   1.000
_cell.length_c   1.000
_cell.angle_alpha   90.00
_cell.angle_beta   90.00
_cell.angle_gamma   90.00
#
_symmetry.space_group_name_H-M   'P 1'
#
loop_
_entity.id
_entity.type
_entity.pdbx_description
1 polymer ?
#
loop_
_entity_poly.entity_id
_entity_poly.type
_entity_poly.pdbx_seq_one_letter_code
_entity_poly.pdbx_strand_id
1 'polypeptide(L)'
;MSVYIDAKYVNLISYNLRNFKRKNEQLYQASCPFCGDSKKDKTKARLFIFKNKNSLFVKCFNCGKSTTFANLLKYISPILYSEYVLETYSDNQSLNPLRTSSIMEKMRFDNVSKQKSFNNAEWCDKLPENHVCVQYLQSRKIPIAAYSKLLYTANFKELADEIYIDHGKTLECDSRLVIPMYDKYHVLYGIAGRALYDCSDRMRYITLRTNDSEDKLVYGVDQIDSTKDIRVVEGQLDSLFIDNCIAVCCAELNIAEELFPKEKLILIPDNEPRAPIQVKKIKGFIKKGFNVVLFPEYISQKDVNLMIMNGVNDLENIIVNNTFQGIRAELEFAKWSKCV
;
A
#
# COMPACT_ATOMS: atom_id res chain seq x y z
N MET A 1 0.55 30.78 6.62
CA MET A 1 1.56 31.06 7.66
C MET A 1 2.54 29.91 7.95
N SER A 2 2.33 28.68 7.44
CA SER A 2 3.28 27.54 7.58
C SER A 2 4.73 27.81 7.08
N VAL A 3 4.94 28.59 6.01
CA VAL A 3 6.29 28.81 5.45
C VAL A 3 7.25 29.57 6.41
N TYR A 4 6.74 30.43 7.29
CA TYR A 4 7.57 31.15 8.26
C TYR A 4 8.11 30.20 9.34
N ILE A 5 7.26 29.30 9.84
CA ILE A 5 7.64 28.25 10.78
C ILE A 5 8.63 27.30 10.10
N ASP A 6 8.35 26.85 8.87
CA ASP A 6 9.29 26.02 8.12
C ASP A 6 10.67 26.69 7.99
N ALA A 7 10.71 27.99 7.65
CA ALA A 7 11.96 28.75 7.54
C ALA A 7 12.70 28.89 8.87
N LYS A 8 11.98 29.09 9.99
CA LYS A 8 12.56 29.10 11.35
C LYS A 8 13.29 27.78 11.63
N TYR A 9 12.61 26.66 11.42
CA TYR A 9 13.19 25.34 11.72
C TYR A 9 14.28 24.93 10.72
N VAL A 10 14.23 25.37 9.46
CA VAL A 10 15.34 25.22 8.51
C VAL A 10 16.61 25.90 9.04
N ASN A 11 16.48 27.10 9.60
CA ASN A 11 17.62 27.79 10.20
C ASN A 11 18.12 27.10 11.47
N LEU A 12 17.21 26.54 12.29
CA LEU A 12 17.59 25.77 13.47
C LEU A 12 18.41 24.54 13.10
N ILE A 13 18.04 23.77 12.07
CA ILE A 13 18.82 22.60 11.65
C ILE A 13 20.01 22.91 10.74
N SER A 14 20.29 24.19 10.46
CA SER A 14 21.34 24.58 9.51
C SER A 14 22.72 24.05 9.90
N TYR A 15 23.02 23.96 11.20
CA TYR A 15 24.28 23.43 11.71
C TYR A 15 24.43 21.91 11.51
N ASN A 16 23.32 21.18 11.44
CA ASN A 16 23.33 19.73 11.15
C ASN A 16 23.53 19.44 9.65
N LEU A 17 23.34 20.45 8.79
CA LEU A 17 23.40 20.33 7.35
C LEU A 17 24.76 20.84 6.83
N ARG A 18 25.63 19.91 6.43
CA ARG A 18 26.91 20.27 5.81
C ARG A 18 26.69 21.09 4.52
N ASN A 19 27.56 22.09 4.30
CA ASN A 19 27.50 23.01 3.16
C ASN A 19 26.16 23.77 3.02
N PHE A 20 25.47 24.01 4.13
CA PHE A 20 24.23 24.76 4.14
C PHE A 20 24.45 26.19 3.60
N LYS A 21 23.61 26.59 2.64
CA LYS A 21 23.57 27.92 2.05
C LYS A 21 22.12 28.33 1.83
N ARG A 22 21.74 29.48 2.38
CA ARG A 22 20.50 30.17 2.02
C ARG A 22 20.72 30.90 0.70
N LYS A 23 19.98 30.52 -0.35
CA LYS A 23 20.10 31.11 -1.68
C LYS A 23 19.18 32.32 -1.84
N ASN A 24 17.97 32.22 -1.32
CA ASN A 24 17.03 33.33 -1.19
C ASN A 24 16.09 33.05 0.00
N GLU A 25 15.04 33.83 0.16
CA GLU A 25 14.14 33.70 1.30
C GLU A 25 13.44 32.33 1.41
N GLN A 26 13.27 31.63 0.29
CA GLN A 26 12.45 30.42 0.15
C GLN A 26 13.20 29.26 -0.54
N LEU A 27 14.53 29.36 -0.64
CA LEU A 27 15.40 28.37 -1.29
C LEU A 27 16.70 28.21 -0.49
N TYR A 28 16.97 26.97 -0.10
CA TYR A 28 18.16 26.58 0.64
C TYR A 28 18.85 25.41 -0.07
N GLN A 29 20.16 25.34 0.06
CA GLN A 29 21.00 24.30 -0.52
C GLN A 29 21.87 23.68 0.57
N ALA A 30 22.00 22.36 0.58
CA ALA A 30 22.87 21.64 1.51
C ALA A 30 23.38 20.33 0.91
N SER A 31 24.34 19.70 1.57
CA SER A 31 24.67 18.30 1.31
C SER A 31 23.57 17.40 1.86
N CYS A 32 23.18 16.38 1.10
CA CYS A 32 22.08 15.50 1.46
C CYS A 32 22.43 14.61 2.68
N PRO A 33 21.70 14.68 3.80
CA PRO A 33 21.97 13.85 4.98
C PRO A 33 21.52 12.39 4.80
N PHE A 34 20.67 12.10 3.80
CA PHE A 34 20.23 10.73 3.50
C PHE A 34 21.29 9.90 2.78
N CYS A 35 22.00 10.49 1.81
CA CYS A 35 22.99 9.77 0.99
C CYS A 35 24.44 10.24 1.22
N GLY A 36 24.65 11.28 2.03
CA GLY A 36 25.95 11.90 2.25
C GLY A 36 26.46 12.75 1.07
N ASP A 37 25.67 12.91 0.00
CA ASP A 37 26.06 13.55 -1.26
C ASP A 37 27.30 12.88 -1.90
N SER A 38 28.28 13.64 -2.39
CA SER A 38 29.51 13.10 -2.98
C SER A 38 30.53 12.73 -1.90
N LYS A 39 30.96 11.46 -1.88
CA LYS A 39 32.11 11.01 -1.07
C LYS A 39 33.47 11.50 -1.63
N LYS A 40 33.56 11.70 -2.96
CA LYS A 40 34.79 12.13 -3.65
C LYS A 40 35.05 13.63 -3.54
N ASP A 41 33.99 14.43 -3.46
CA ASP A 41 34.08 15.89 -3.40
C ASP A 41 33.12 16.40 -2.31
N LYS A 42 33.71 16.72 -1.16
CA LYS A 42 32.98 17.16 0.03
C LYS A 42 32.37 18.56 -0.11
N THR A 43 32.67 19.30 -1.18
CA THR A 43 32.11 20.64 -1.42
C THR A 43 30.76 20.60 -2.14
N LYS A 44 30.38 19.46 -2.72
CA LYS A 44 29.12 19.33 -3.45
C LYS A 44 27.91 19.29 -2.50
N ALA A 45 26.91 20.08 -2.85
CA ALA A 45 25.65 20.23 -2.15
C ALA A 45 24.50 20.16 -3.16
N ARG A 46 23.80 19.03 -3.22
CA ARG A 46 22.75 18.74 -4.22
C ARG A 46 21.38 18.50 -3.58
N LEU A 47 21.24 18.75 -2.29
CA LEU A 47 19.94 18.85 -1.63
C LEU A 47 19.45 20.29 -1.76
N PHE A 48 18.21 20.46 -2.22
CA PHE A 48 17.53 21.74 -2.24
C PHE A 48 16.28 21.66 -1.37
N ILE A 49 16.09 22.68 -0.53
CA ILE A 49 14.87 22.91 0.24
C ILE A 49 14.21 24.14 -0.38
N PHE A 50 12.99 24.00 -0.90
CA PHE A 50 12.34 25.07 -1.66
C PHE A 50 10.85 25.12 -1.36
N LYS A 51 10.25 26.31 -1.44
CA LYS A 51 8.81 26.46 -1.29
C LYS A 51 8.05 25.86 -2.48
N ASN A 52 7.02 25.09 -2.17
CA ASN A 52 6.00 24.69 -3.13
C ASN A 52 4.61 24.88 -2.49
N LYS A 53 3.75 25.66 -3.13
CA LYS A 53 2.48 26.13 -2.56
C LYS A 53 2.69 26.76 -1.18
N ASN A 54 2.18 26.12 -0.12
CA ASN A 54 2.19 26.65 1.25
C ASN A 54 3.21 25.99 2.19
N SER A 55 4.10 25.13 1.68
CA SER A 55 5.06 24.38 2.51
C SER A 55 6.43 24.24 1.84
N LEU A 56 7.46 23.94 2.64
CA LEU A 56 8.80 23.64 2.12
C LEU A 56 8.93 22.15 1.74
N PHE A 57 9.50 21.92 0.55
CA PHE A 57 9.81 20.61 -0.01
C PHE A 57 11.32 20.43 -0.13
N VAL A 58 11.76 19.18 -0.08
CA VAL A 58 13.15 18.78 -0.09
C VAL A 58 13.39 17.83 -1.25
N LYS A 59 14.33 18.17 -2.12
CA LYS A 59 14.73 17.33 -3.26
C LYS A 59 16.24 17.18 -3.34
N CYS A 60 16.71 15.94 -3.42
CA CYS A 60 18.10 15.63 -3.66
C CYS A 60 18.34 15.23 -5.11
N PHE A 61 19.20 15.97 -5.83
CA PHE A 61 19.59 15.64 -7.21
C PHE A 61 20.72 14.61 -7.30
N ASN A 62 21.23 14.09 -6.17
CA ASN A 62 22.21 13.01 -6.14
C ASN A 62 21.54 11.62 -6.04
N CYS A 63 20.68 11.42 -5.03
CA CYS A 63 20.01 10.13 -4.79
C CYS A 63 18.53 10.12 -5.23
N GLY A 64 17.99 11.22 -5.76
CA GLY A 64 16.60 11.32 -6.20
C GLY A 64 15.55 11.42 -5.09
N LYS A 65 15.94 11.40 -3.81
CA LYS A 65 15.00 11.52 -2.68
C LYS A 65 14.21 12.84 -2.77
N SER A 66 12.89 12.73 -2.75
CA SER A 66 11.94 13.85 -2.69
C SER A 66 11.05 13.66 -1.47
N THR A 67 10.93 14.67 -0.62
CA THR A 67 10.12 14.61 0.61
C THR A 67 9.73 16.01 1.10
N THR A 68 8.97 16.11 2.19
CA THR A 68 8.61 17.37 2.83
C THR A 68 9.71 17.83 3.80
N PHE A 69 9.74 19.13 4.12
CA PHE A 69 10.66 19.64 5.14
C PHE A 69 10.45 18.97 6.51
N ALA A 70 9.19 18.74 6.90
CA ALA A 70 8.83 18.04 8.14
C ALA A 70 9.52 16.66 8.25
N ASN A 71 9.57 15.89 7.16
CA ASN A 71 10.22 14.58 7.13
C ASN A 71 11.76 14.68 7.15
N LEU A 72 12.34 15.72 6.55
CA LEU A 72 13.76 16.01 6.68
C LEU A 72 14.11 16.36 8.14
N LEU A 73 13.29 17.18 8.78
CA LEU A 73 13.46 17.59 10.17
C LEU A 73 13.37 16.39 11.12
N LYS A 74 12.38 15.52 10.93
CA LYS A 74 12.22 14.25 11.66
C LYS A 74 13.45 13.36 11.55
N TYR A 75 14.05 13.29 10.36
CA TYR A 75 15.26 12.48 10.12
C TYR A 75 16.50 13.06 10.80
N ILE A 76 16.63 14.39 10.87
CA ILE A 76 17.81 15.06 11.44
C ILE A 76 17.73 15.18 12.96
N SER A 77 16.57 15.61 13.48
CA SER A 77 16.34 15.83 14.89
C SER A 77 14.88 15.55 15.24
N PRO A 78 14.58 14.35 15.78
CA PRO A 78 13.26 14.02 16.29
C PRO A 78 12.75 14.99 17.39
N ILE A 79 13.67 15.59 18.14
CA ILE A 79 13.36 16.57 19.20
C ILE A 79 12.81 17.86 18.57
N LEU A 80 13.55 18.47 17.65
CA LEU A 80 13.12 19.69 16.96
C LEU A 80 11.88 19.45 16.08
N TYR A 81 11.72 18.23 15.56
CA TYR A 81 10.50 17.84 14.85
C TYR A 81 9.26 17.90 15.77
N SER A 82 9.39 17.44 17.02
CA SER A 82 8.28 17.48 17.98
C SER A 82 7.86 18.91 18.31
N GLU A 83 8.84 19.81 18.47
CA GLU A 83 8.59 21.26 18.67
C GLU A 83 7.94 21.90 17.43
N TYR A 84 8.46 21.60 16.24
CA TYR A 84 7.90 22.07 14.96
C TYR A 84 6.44 21.66 14.78
N VAL A 85 6.11 20.42 15.12
CA VAL A 85 4.74 19.91 15.05
C VAL A 85 3.83 20.69 16.01
N LEU A 86 4.24 20.93 17.26
CA LEU A 86 3.45 21.71 18.22
C LEU A 86 3.25 23.17 17.79
N GLU A 87 4.31 23.81 17.27
CA GLU A 87 4.26 25.21 16.82
C GLU A 87 3.37 25.36 15.58
N THR A 88 3.45 24.43 14.63
CA THR A 88 2.55 24.41 13.46
C THR A 88 1.08 24.17 13.83
N TYR A 89 0.77 23.36 14.86
CA TYR A 89 -0.62 23.24 15.36
C TYR A 89 -1.13 24.50 16.04
N SER A 90 -0.28 25.15 16.84
CA SER A 90 -0.65 26.33 17.63
C SER A 90 -0.95 27.53 16.72
N ASP A 91 -0.18 27.69 15.64
CA ASP A 91 -0.39 28.77 14.66
C ASP A 91 -1.64 28.53 13.80
N ASN A 92 -1.95 27.27 13.47
CA ASN A 92 -3.15 26.88 12.71
C ASN A 92 -4.47 27.08 13.49
N GLN A 93 -4.45 27.26 14.81
CA GLN A 93 -5.67 27.54 15.60
C GLN A 93 -6.16 28.99 15.48
N SER A 94 -5.34 29.91 14.99
CA SER A 94 -5.70 31.34 14.89
C SER A 94 -6.55 31.71 13.66
N LEU A 95 -6.78 30.77 12.74
CA LEU A 95 -7.56 30.98 11.51
C LEU A 95 -8.46 29.78 11.22
N ASN A 96 -9.73 29.89 11.63
CA ASN A 96 -10.88 29.01 11.38
C ASN A 96 -11.06 27.79 12.31
N PRO A 97 -12.22 27.65 13.00
CA PRO A 97 -12.52 26.53 13.89
C PRO A 97 -13.03 25.27 13.14
N LEU A 98 -12.53 25.00 11.94
CA LEU A 98 -12.94 23.83 11.15
C LEU A 98 -11.79 23.42 10.21
N ARG A 99 -10.83 22.64 10.72
CA ARG A 99 -9.96 21.70 9.97
C ARG A 99 -8.97 21.04 10.92
N THR A 100 -9.46 20.07 11.68
CA THR A 100 -8.61 19.16 12.46
C THR A 100 -8.21 17.99 11.57
N SER A 101 -7.02 18.06 10.96
CA SER A 101 -6.38 16.88 10.38
C SER A 101 -5.05 16.60 11.09
N SER A 102 -5.11 15.50 11.86
CA SER A 102 -4.04 14.61 12.39
C SER A 102 -2.97 15.28 13.23
N ILE A 103 -2.85 15.03 14.56
CA ILE A 103 -2.12 13.94 15.25
C ILE A 103 -2.78 13.79 16.64
N MET A 104 -3.97 13.22 16.62
CA MET A 104 -4.33 12.25 17.65
C MET A 104 -4.41 10.97 16.82
N GLU A 105 -3.76 9.88 17.23
CA GLU A 105 -4.54 8.65 17.19
C GLU A 105 -5.78 9.00 18.00
N LYS A 106 -6.85 9.42 17.31
CA LYS A 106 -8.16 9.36 17.91
C LYS A 106 -8.21 7.90 18.28
N MET A 107 -8.11 7.60 19.57
CA MET A 107 -8.71 6.38 20.08
C MET A 107 -10.14 6.48 19.58
N ARG A 108 -10.39 5.89 18.40
CA ARG A 108 -11.70 5.79 17.79
C ARG A 108 -12.35 4.72 18.65
N PHE A 109 -12.93 5.17 19.77
CA PHE A 109 -13.62 4.31 20.71
C PHE A 109 -14.88 3.69 20.11
N ASP A 110 -15.32 4.21 18.96
CA ASP A 110 -16.43 3.69 18.20
C ASP A 110 -15.88 2.92 16.99
N ASN A 111 -16.05 1.60 17.01
CA ASN A 111 -16.02 0.80 15.78
C ASN A 111 -17.09 1.39 14.86
N VAL A 112 -16.68 2.17 13.85
CA VAL A 112 -17.62 2.70 12.86
C VAL A 112 -18.27 1.51 12.20
N SER A 113 -19.61 1.47 12.16
CA SER A 113 -20.31 0.41 11.45
C SER A 113 -19.84 0.44 9.99
N LYS A 114 -19.32 -0.69 9.48
CA LYS A 114 -18.89 -0.81 8.09
C LYS A 114 -19.94 -0.20 7.17
N GLN A 115 -19.51 0.65 6.24
CA GLN A 115 -20.39 1.12 5.17
C GLN A 115 -20.85 -0.10 4.38
N LYS A 116 -22.13 -0.43 4.53
CA LYS A 116 -22.78 -1.61 3.93
C LYS A 116 -23.71 -1.24 2.78
N SER A 117 -23.92 0.05 2.52
CA SER A 117 -24.82 0.52 1.47
C SER A 117 -24.03 1.38 0.48
N PHE A 118 -24.25 1.10 -0.79
CA PHE A 118 -23.74 1.83 -1.94
C PHE A 118 -24.92 1.99 -2.88
N ASN A 119 -25.18 3.20 -3.38
CA ASN A 119 -26.38 3.40 -4.23
C ASN A 119 -26.18 2.76 -5.61
N ASN A 120 -24.94 2.80 -6.12
CA ASN A 120 -24.59 2.27 -7.43
C ASN A 120 -23.91 0.89 -7.39
N ALA A 121 -24.06 0.13 -6.30
CA ALA A 121 -23.52 -1.22 -6.19
C ALA A 121 -24.35 -2.14 -5.28
N GLU A 122 -24.40 -3.42 -5.65
CA GLU A 122 -25.13 -4.46 -4.94
C GLU A 122 -24.19 -5.57 -4.47
N TRP A 123 -24.42 -6.12 -3.28
CA TRP A 123 -23.60 -7.21 -2.74
C TRP A 123 -23.81 -8.51 -3.52
N CYS A 124 -22.73 -9.23 -3.80
CA CYS A 124 -22.78 -10.43 -4.64
C CYS A 124 -23.56 -11.59 -4.00
N ASP A 125 -23.75 -11.60 -2.68
CA ASP A 125 -24.58 -12.59 -1.96
C ASP A 125 -26.09 -12.33 -2.11
N LYS A 126 -26.49 -11.13 -2.56
CA LYS A 126 -27.89 -10.76 -2.80
C LYS A 126 -28.32 -10.91 -4.27
N LEU A 127 -27.35 -11.13 -5.17
CA LEU A 127 -27.61 -11.27 -6.60
C LEU A 127 -28.16 -12.67 -6.91
N PRO A 128 -29.01 -12.80 -7.95
CA PRO A 128 -29.49 -14.11 -8.38
C PRO A 128 -28.34 -14.95 -8.95
N GLU A 129 -28.48 -16.28 -8.88
CA GLU A 129 -27.42 -17.22 -9.28
C GLU A 129 -27.01 -17.08 -10.75
N ASN A 130 -27.97 -16.73 -11.63
CA ASN A 130 -27.72 -16.50 -13.05
C ASN A 130 -27.11 -15.12 -13.36
N HIS A 131 -26.83 -14.30 -12.36
CA HIS A 131 -26.25 -12.98 -12.55
C HIS A 131 -24.80 -13.09 -13.06
N VAL A 132 -24.43 -12.26 -14.03
CA VAL A 132 -23.09 -12.28 -14.68
C VAL A 132 -21.95 -12.26 -13.65
N CYS A 133 -22.07 -11.41 -12.62
CA CYS A 133 -21.07 -11.33 -11.55
C CYS A 133 -20.97 -12.62 -10.74
N VAL A 134 -22.09 -13.27 -10.44
CA VAL A 134 -22.12 -14.54 -9.69
C VAL A 134 -21.51 -15.66 -10.54
N GLN A 135 -21.87 -15.73 -11.83
CA GLN A 135 -21.26 -16.67 -12.77
C GLN A 135 -19.74 -16.46 -12.89
N TYR A 136 -19.27 -15.20 -12.86
CA TYR A 136 -17.85 -14.89 -12.81
C TYR A 136 -17.18 -15.46 -11.56
N LEU A 137 -17.76 -15.23 -10.37
CA LEU A 137 -17.23 -15.75 -9.11
C LEU A 137 -17.23 -17.30 -9.07
N GLN A 138 -18.27 -17.94 -9.60
CA GLN A 138 -18.36 -19.39 -9.76
C GLN A 138 -17.27 -19.92 -10.70
N SER A 139 -17.08 -19.29 -11.87
CA SER A 139 -16.03 -19.68 -12.82
C SER A 139 -14.62 -19.59 -12.22
N ARG A 140 -14.44 -18.65 -11.28
CA ARG A 140 -13.20 -18.42 -10.51
C ARG A 140 -13.09 -19.31 -9.27
N LYS A 141 -14.09 -20.17 -8.99
CA LYS A 141 -14.22 -21.01 -7.80
C LYS A 141 -14.15 -20.25 -6.47
N ILE A 142 -14.54 -18.97 -6.45
CA ILE A 142 -14.51 -18.15 -5.23
C ILE A 142 -15.46 -18.77 -4.19
N PRO A 143 -15.05 -18.93 -2.92
CA PRO A 143 -15.92 -19.50 -1.89
C PRO A 143 -17.19 -18.68 -1.68
N ILE A 144 -18.34 -19.35 -1.53
CA ILE A 144 -19.65 -18.69 -1.36
C ILE A 144 -19.65 -17.75 -0.15
N ALA A 145 -18.96 -18.12 0.93
CA ALA A 145 -18.81 -17.29 2.13
C ALA A 145 -18.12 -15.93 1.86
N ALA A 146 -17.38 -15.79 0.75
CA ALA A 146 -16.75 -14.54 0.35
C ALA A 146 -17.66 -13.62 -0.48
N TYR A 147 -18.84 -14.08 -0.93
CA TYR A 147 -19.72 -13.29 -1.80
C TYR A 147 -20.28 -12.06 -1.06
N SER A 148 -20.49 -12.19 0.25
CA SER A 148 -20.89 -11.09 1.14
C SER A 148 -19.80 -10.04 1.38
N LYS A 149 -18.59 -10.25 0.82
CA LYS A 149 -17.45 -9.33 0.90
C LYS A 149 -17.23 -8.56 -0.41
N LEU A 150 -17.99 -8.90 -1.46
CA LEU A 150 -17.80 -8.39 -2.81
C LEU A 150 -19.08 -7.72 -3.30
N LEU A 151 -18.94 -6.72 -4.15
CA LEU A 151 -20.07 -6.05 -4.77
C LEU A 151 -20.00 -6.14 -6.30
N TYR A 152 -21.14 -5.98 -6.93
CA TYR A 152 -21.28 -5.73 -8.35
C TYR A 152 -21.71 -4.30 -8.57
N THR A 153 -21.16 -3.65 -9.59
CA THR A 153 -21.71 -2.42 -10.14
C THR A 153 -21.89 -2.55 -11.63
N ALA A 154 -23.01 -2.05 -12.14
CA ALA A 154 -23.27 -1.94 -13.57
C ALA A 154 -22.47 -0.80 -14.20
N ASN A 155 -22.14 0.24 -13.42
CA ASN A 155 -21.40 1.42 -13.86
C ASN A 155 -20.35 1.83 -12.82
N PHE A 156 -19.12 1.37 -13.03
CA PHE A 156 -18.02 1.64 -12.10
C PHE A 156 -17.68 3.14 -11.97
N LYS A 157 -17.91 3.92 -13.03
CA LYS A 157 -17.70 5.37 -13.00
C LYS A 157 -18.64 6.05 -12.01
N GLU A 158 -19.94 5.76 -12.08
CA GLU A 158 -20.93 6.35 -11.16
C GLU A 158 -20.63 5.99 -9.70
N LEU A 159 -20.26 4.74 -9.44
CA LEU A 159 -19.84 4.31 -8.10
C LEU A 159 -18.58 5.04 -7.63
N ALA A 160 -17.60 5.22 -8.52
CA ALA A 160 -16.36 5.94 -8.21
C ALA A 160 -16.63 7.41 -7.88
N ASP A 161 -17.44 8.09 -8.70
CA ASP A 161 -17.83 9.48 -8.53
C ASP A 161 -18.66 9.69 -7.23
N GLU A 162 -19.54 8.72 -6.89
CA GLU A 162 -20.29 8.70 -5.62
C GLU A 162 -19.36 8.62 -4.40
N ILE A 163 -18.34 7.75 -4.47
CA ILE A 163 -17.44 7.50 -3.35
C ILE A 163 -16.46 8.66 -3.17
N TYR A 164 -15.85 9.14 -4.26
CA TYR A 164 -14.85 10.20 -4.20
C TYR A 164 -14.69 10.91 -5.55
N ILE A 165 -15.43 11.99 -5.77
CA ILE A 165 -15.44 12.72 -7.06
C ILE A 165 -14.06 13.19 -7.52
N ASP A 166 -13.16 13.52 -6.58
CA ASP A 166 -11.81 13.99 -6.87
C ASP A 166 -10.78 12.85 -6.99
N HIS A 167 -11.22 11.63 -7.34
CA HIS A 167 -10.34 10.46 -7.45
C HIS A 167 -9.28 10.55 -8.57
N GLY A 168 -9.33 11.57 -9.43
CA GLY A 168 -8.26 11.91 -10.37
C GLY A 168 -8.04 10.90 -11.50
N LYS A 169 -9.05 10.10 -11.87
CA LYS A 169 -8.97 9.10 -12.95
C LYS A 169 -10.04 9.36 -14.00
N THR A 170 -9.70 9.12 -15.26
CA THR A 170 -10.69 9.03 -16.33
C THR A 170 -11.21 7.60 -16.39
N LEU A 171 -12.46 7.39 -16.01
CA LEU A 171 -13.10 6.06 -15.96
C LEU A 171 -14.11 5.91 -17.10
N GLU A 172 -14.20 4.70 -17.63
CA GLU A 172 -15.25 4.29 -18.56
C GLU A 172 -16.48 3.81 -17.78
N CYS A 173 -17.66 3.94 -18.37
CA CYS A 173 -18.86 3.33 -17.83
C CYS A 173 -18.86 1.83 -18.16
N ASP A 174 -18.26 1.02 -17.29
CA ASP A 174 -18.25 -0.44 -17.42
C ASP A 174 -18.65 -1.16 -16.13
N SER A 175 -19.21 -2.36 -16.30
CA SER A 175 -19.62 -3.20 -15.19
C SER A 175 -18.43 -3.91 -14.57
N ARG A 176 -18.30 -3.87 -13.25
CA ARG A 176 -17.14 -4.43 -12.53
C ARG A 176 -17.57 -5.16 -11.26
N LEU A 177 -16.78 -6.17 -10.90
CA LEU A 177 -16.73 -6.70 -9.54
C LEU A 177 -15.95 -5.71 -8.68
N VAL A 178 -16.54 -5.26 -7.59
CA VAL A 178 -16.00 -4.26 -6.69
C VAL A 178 -15.55 -4.92 -5.40
N ILE A 179 -14.32 -4.60 -4.99
CA ILE A 179 -13.67 -5.12 -3.80
C ILE A 179 -13.45 -3.93 -2.85
N PRO A 180 -14.32 -3.75 -1.83
CA PRO A 180 -14.17 -2.67 -0.86
C PRO A 180 -13.04 -2.98 0.13
N MET A 181 -12.26 -1.95 0.48
CA MET A 181 -11.15 -2.06 1.43
C MET A 181 -11.43 -1.21 2.65
N TYR A 182 -11.39 -1.84 3.82
CA TYR A 182 -11.62 -1.20 5.11
C TYR A 182 -10.37 -1.21 5.97
N ASP A 183 -10.15 -0.12 6.70
CA ASP A 183 -9.05 -0.03 7.67
C ASP A 183 -9.36 -0.85 8.93
N LYS A 184 -8.42 -0.89 9.88
CA LYS A 184 -8.59 -1.55 11.19
C LYS A 184 -9.78 -1.04 12.02
N TYR A 185 -10.33 0.12 11.66
CA TYR A 185 -11.48 0.76 12.31
C TYR A 185 -12.75 0.63 11.47
N HIS A 186 -12.77 -0.25 10.46
CA HIS A 186 -13.90 -0.49 9.57
C HIS A 186 -14.30 0.71 8.70
N VAL A 187 -13.40 1.67 8.50
CA VAL A 187 -13.62 2.81 7.61
C VAL A 187 -13.18 2.45 6.19
N LEU A 188 -14.08 2.67 5.23
CA LEU A 188 -13.80 2.45 3.80
C LEU A 188 -12.73 3.46 3.33
N TYR A 189 -11.57 2.97 2.92
CA TYR A 189 -10.44 3.81 2.51
C TYR A 189 -9.99 3.56 1.05
N GLY A 190 -10.53 2.52 0.41
CA GLY A 190 -10.43 2.35 -1.03
C GLY A 190 -11.39 1.31 -1.59
N ILE A 191 -11.48 1.27 -2.91
CA ILE A 191 -12.21 0.25 -3.67
C ILE A 191 -11.34 -0.23 -4.84
N ALA A 192 -11.48 -1.50 -5.23
CA ALA A 192 -10.88 -2.02 -6.45
C ALA A 192 -11.97 -2.58 -7.38
N GLY A 193 -12.04 -2.08 -8.61
CA GLY A 193 -12.93 -2.57 -9.66
C GLY A 193 -12.24 -3.58 -10.58
N ARG A 194 -12.56 -4.86 -10.45
CA ARG A 194 -12.14 -5.94 -11.36
C ARG A 194 -13.11 -5.99 -12.56
N ALA A 195 -12.56 -5.95 -13.77
CA ALA A 195 -13.36 -6.20 -14.98
C ALA A 195 -13.88 -7.66 -15.00
N LEU A 196 -15.16 -7.83 -15.30
CA LEU A 196 -15.80 -9.16 -15.35
C LEU A 196 -15.40 -9.97 -16.58
N TYR A 197 -14.96 -9.28 -17.64
CA TYR A 197 -14.49 -9.90 -18.87
C TYR A 197 -13.05 -9.47 -19.13
N ASP A 198 -12.20 -10.43 -19.48
CA ASP A 198 -10.85 -10.14 -19.94
C ASP A 198 -10.94 -9.60 -21.38
N CYS A 199 -10.74 -8.29 -21.53
CA CYS A 199 -10.69 -7.59 -22.81
C CYS A 199 -9.33 -6.90 -22.94
N SER A 200 -8.68 -7.01 -24.10
CA SER A 200 -7.38 -6.38 -24.36
C SER A 200 -7.39 -4.86 -24.15
N ASP A 201 -8.56 -4.26 -24.34
CA ASP A 201 -8.71 -2.80 -24.39
C ASP A 201 -9.09 -2.21 -23.02
N ARG A 202 -9.37 -3.06 -22.01
CA ARG A 202 -9.79 -2.61 -20.68
C ARG A 202 -8.81 -3.02 -19.60
N MET A 203 -8.50 -2.09 -18.70
CA MET A 203 -7.69 -2.41 -17.52
C MET A 203 -8.42 -3.41 -16.61
N ARG A 204 -7.74 -4.52 -16.32
CA ARG A 204 -8.21 -5.60 -15.45
C ARG A 204 -8.58 -5.14 -14.04
N TYR A 205 -7.82 -4.22 -13.45
CA TYR A 205 -8.05 -3.69 -12.11
C TYR A 205 -8.04 -2.15 -12.05
N ILE A 206 -9.17 -1.65 -11.55
CA ILE A 206 -9.64 -0.33 -11.11
C ILE A 206 -9.39 0.10 -9.67
N THR A 207 -8.18 0.38 -9.18
CA THR A 207 -8.04 0.76 -7.75
C THR A 207 -8.28 2.26 -7.51
N LEU A 208 -9.19 2.63 -6.61
CA LEU A 208 -9.48 4.00 -6.22
C LEU A 208 -9.38 4.18 -4.70
N ARG A 209 -9.03 5.40 -4.28
CA ARG A 209 -9.03 5.82 -2.87
C ARG A 209 -10.34 6.55 -2.58
N THR A 210 -10.77 6.52 -1.34
CA THR A 210 -11.95 7.28 -0.87
C THR A 210 -11.58 8.61 -0.23
N ASN A 211 -10.28 8.93 -0.18
CA ASN A 211 -9.73 10.13 0.41
C ASN A 211 -8.34 10.44 -0.17
N ASP A 212 -7.78 11.58 0.22
CA ASP A 212 -6.44 12.02 -0.18
C ASP A 212 -5.29 11.30 0.55
N SER A 213 -5.54 10.23 1.31
CA SER A 213 -4.47 9.51 2.01
C SER A 213 -3.50 8.86 1.02
N GLU A 214 -2.21 8.95 1.32
CA GLU A 214 -1.15 8.28 0.59
C GLU A 214 -0.92 6.82 1.07
N ASP A 215 -1.57 6.40 2.16
CA ASP A 215 -1.41 5.08 2.79
C ASP A 215 -1.65 3.96 1.80
N LYS A 216 -0.86 2.89 1.83
CA LYS A 216 -1.00 1.81 0.84
C LYS A 216 -2.33 1.09 1.04
N LEU A 217 -3.00 0.80 -0.07
CA LEU A 217 -4.29 0.11 -0.05
C LEU A 217 -4.06 -1.39 0.15
N VAL A 218 -4.58 -1.91 1.25
CA VAL A 218 -4.45 -3.31 1.65
C VAL A 218 -5.84 -3.88 1.93
N TYR A 219 -6.22 -4.92 1.20
CA TYR A 219 -7.48 -5.60 1.42
C TYR A 219 -7.37 -6.59 2.60
N GLY A 220 -8.44 -6.72 3.39
CA GLY A 220 -8.57 -7.73 4.44
C GLY A 220 -8.04 -7.33 5.83
N VAL A 221 -7.45 -6.14 5.98
CA VAL A 221 -6.88 -5.65 7.26
C VAL A 221 -7.89 -5.69 8.41
N ASP A 222 -9.14 -5.39 8.09
CA ASP A 222 -10.27 -5.33 9.01
C ASP A 222 -10.78 -6.70 9.50
N GLN A 223 -10.23 -7.79 8.95
CA GLN A 223 -10.64 -9.18 9.23
C GLN A 223 -9.50 -10.00 9.86
N ILE A 224 -8.35 -9.39 10.12
CA ILE A 224 -7.17 -10.09 10.63
C ILE A 224 -7.30 -10.42 12.11
N ASP A 225 -7.09 -11.70 12.42
CA ASP A 225 -6.81 -12.19 13.76
C ASP A 225 -5.32 -12.00 14.06
N SER A 226 -5.02 -10.97 14.87
CA SER A 226 -3.66 -10.63 15.26
C SER A 226 -2.96 -11.69 16.13
N THR A 227 -3.67 -12.72 16.61
CA THR A 227 -3.08 -13.81 17.40
C THR A 227 -2.37 -14.84 16.52
N LYS A 228 -2.77 -14.98 15.25
CA LYS A 228 -2.22 -15.94 14.29
C LYS A 228 -1.19 -15.29 13.36
N ASP A 229 -0.48 -16.13 12.61
CA ASP A 229 0.34 -15.67 11.48
C ASP A 229 -0.54 -15.11 10.37
N ILE A 230 -0.05 -14.07 9.69
CA ILE A 230 -0.78 -13.30 8.69
C ILE A 230 -0.17 -13.58 7.32
N ARG A 231 -1.00 -14.03 6.39
CA ARG A 231 -0.59 -14.35 5.03
C ARG A 231 -0.77 -13.13 4.13
N VAL A 232 0.21 -12.87 3.26
CA VAL A 232 0.23 -11.67 2.41
C VAL A 232 0.35 -12.09 0.96
N VAL A 233 -0.66 -11.76 0.14
CA VAL A 233 -0.70 -12.04 -1.31
C VAL A 233 -0.72 -10.75 -2.13
N GLU A 234 -0.45 -10.84 -3.44
CA GLU A 234 -0.52 -9.70 -4.36
C GLU A 234 -1.97 -9.40 -4.80
N GLY A 235 -2.77 -10.43 -5.09
CA GLY A 235 -4.13 -10.30 -5.60
C GLY A 235 -5.21 -10.34 -4.52
N GLN A 236 -6.21 -9.45 -4.63
CA GLN A 236 -7.33 -9.42 -3.69
C GLN A 236 -8.16 -10.70 -3.74
N LEU A 237 -8.39 -11.26 -4.93
CA LEU A 237 -9.15 -12.50 -5.07
C LEU A 237 -8.40 -13.71 -4.49
N ASP A 238 -7.06 -13.72 -4.57
CA ASP A 238 -6.23 -14.78 -3.99
C ASP A 238 -6.40 -14.86 -2.47
N SER A 239 -6.53 -13.70 -1.80
CA SER A 239 -6.72 -13.64 -0.35
C SER A 239 -8.02 -14.29 0.13
N LEU A 240 -9.02 -14.44 -0.75
CA LEU A 240 -10.31 -15.05 -0.41
C LEU A 240 -10.22 -16.57 -0.21
N PHE A 241 -9.13 -17.19 -0.68
CA PHE A 241 -8.89 -18.64 -0.57
C PHE A 241 -8.07 -19.04 0.66
N ILE A 242 -7.54 -18.06 1.40
CA ILE A 242 -6.52 -18.27 2.41
C ILE A 242 -7.01 -17.69 3.75
N ASP A 243 -6.92 -18.48 4.82
CA ASP A 243 -7.28 -18.01 6.16
C ASP A 243 -6.27 -16.98 6.70
N ASN A 244 -6.79 -15.99 7.42
CA ASN A 244 -6.05 -14.87 8.01
C ASN A 244 -5.10 -14.17 7.01
N CYS A 245 -5.64 -13.80 5.84
CA CYS A 245 -4.87 -13.27 4.72
C CYS A 245 -5.24 -11.81 4.37
N ILE A 246 -4.22 -11.03 4.00
CA ILE A 246 -4.34 -9.70 3.41
C ILE A 246 -3.79 -9.69 1.97
N ALA A 247 -4.27 -8.75 1.15
CA ALA A 247 -3.73 -8.51 -0.18
C ALA A 247 -3.22 -7.08 -0.35
N VAL A 248 -1.99 -6.92 -0.85
CA VAL A 248 -1.38 -5.61 -1.09
C VAL A 248 -1.68 -5.13 -2.52
N CYS A 249 -2.69 -4.26 -2.65
CA CYS A 249 -3.25 -3.86 -3.94
C CYS A 249 -2.26 -3.02 -4.77
N CYS A 250 -1.62 -3.63 -5.77
CA CYS A 250 -0.63 -2.98 -6.65
C CYS A 250 0.62 -2.46 -5.90
N ALA A 251 0.98 -3.07 -4.77
CA ALA A 251 2.12 -2.69 -3.96
C ALA A 251 3.03 -3.91 -3.68
N GLU A 252 4.24 -3.69 -3.16
CA GLU A 252 5.12 -4.81 -2.79
C GLU A 252 4.64 -5.48 -1.50
N LEU A 253 4.73 -6.82 -1.44
CA LEU A 253 4.29 -7.65 -0.29
C LEU A 253 4.86 -7.18 1.05
N ASN A 254 6.12 -6.72 1.08
CA ASN A 254 6.76 -6.33 2.33
C ASN A 254 6.16 -5.06 2.96
N ILE A 255 5.33 -4.28 2.25
CA ILE A 255 4.61 -3.12 2.81
C ILE A 255 3.71 -3.52 3.98
N ALA A 256 3.30 -4.79 4.05
CA ALA A 256 2.58 -5.33 5.20
C ALA A 256 3.33 -5.13 6.54
N GLU A 257 4.66 -4.94 6.53
CA GLU A 257 5.47 -4.62 7.71
C GLU A 257 5.15 -3.25 8.32
N GLU A 258 4.48 -2.36 7.58
CA GLU A 258 3.99 -1.07 8.08
C GLU A 258 2.72 -1.24 8.95
N LEU A 259 1.98 -2.35 8.77
CA LEU A 259 0.71 -2.61 9.45
C LEU A 259 0.84 -3.66 10.56
N PHE A 260 1.70 -4.65 10.38
CA PHE A 260 1.83 -5.80 11.27
C PHE A 260 3.30 -6.14 11.55
N PRO A 261 3.60 -6.76 12.72
CA PRO A 261 4.94 -7.21 13.04
C PRO A 261 5.48 -8.19 11.99
N LYS A 262 6.69 -7.92 11.51
CA LYS A 262 7.33 -8.69 10.44
C LYS A 262 7.40 -10.19 10.74
N GLU A 263 7.60 -10.56 11.99
CA GLU A 263 7.76 -11.95 12.43
C GLU A 263 6.50 -12.78 12.18
N LYS A 264 5.32 -12.14 12.15
CA LYS A 264 4.03 -12.77 11.88
C LYS A 264 3.67 -12.83 10.40
N LEU A 265 4.45 -12.20 9.53
CA LEU A 265 4.12 -12.07 8.12
C LEU A 265 4.69 -13.25 7.31
N ILE A 266 3.81 -13.94 6.58
CA ILE A 266 4.15 -14.96 5.60
C ILE A 266 3.83 -14.40 4.22
N LEU A 267 4.85 -14.10 3.43
CA LEU A 267 4.71 -13.53 2.10
C LEU A 267 4.49 -14.64 1.08
N ILE A 268 3.42 -14.53 0.29
CA ILE A 268 3.00 -15.48 -0.74
C ILE A 268 3.07 -14.77 -2.09
N PRO A 269 4.26 -14.74 -2.73
CA PRO A 269 4.44 -14.13 -4.04
C PRO A 269 3.80 -14.96 -5.16
N ASP A 270 3.50 -14.31 -6.30
CA ASP A 270 3.16 -15.01 -7.53
C ASP A 270 4.27 -16.01 -7.91
N ASN A 271 3.86 -17.20 -8.35
CA ASN A 271 4.71 -18.31 -8.72
C ASN A 271 5.28 -18.13 -10.15
N GLU A 272 6.19 -17.18 -10.32
CA GLU A 272 6.83 -16.88 -11.59
C GLU A 272 8.36 -17.05 -11.51
N PRO A 273 8.88 -18.29 -11.47
CA PRO A 273 10.31 -18.57 -11.24
C PRO A 273 11.25 -18.01 -12.32
N ARG A 274 10.71 -17.74 -13.51
CA ARG A 274 11.45 -17.17 -14.65
C ARG A 274 11.29 -15.66 -14.82
N ALA A 275 10.37 -15.02 -14.11
CA ALA A 275 10.14 -13.58 -14.25
C ALA A 275 11.24 -12.81 -13.49
N PRO A 276 12.14 -12.07 -14.16
CA PRO A 276 13.30 -11.45 -13.50
C PRO A 276 12.91 -10.45 -12.40
N ILE A 277 11.78 -9.76 -12.59
CA ILE A 277 11.23 -8.82 -11.60
C ILE A 277 10.77 -9.58 -10.36
N GLN A 278 10.05 -10.69 -10.53
CA GLN A 278 9.53 -11.50 -9.42
C GLN A 278 10.65 -12.16 -8.64
N VAL A 279 11.60 -12.78 -9.34
CA VAL A 279 12.83 -13.35 -8.77
C VAL A 279 13.58 -12.30 -7.95
N LYS A 280 13.72 -11.07 -8.45
CA LYS A 280 14.37 -9.97 -7.73
C LYS A 280 13.61 -9.56 -6.47
N LYS A 281 12.28 -9.45 -6.52
CA LYS A 281 11.43 -9.13 -5.36
C LYS A 281 11.57 -10.17 -4.26
N ILE A 282 11.38 -11.45 -4.60
CA ILE A 282 11.48 -12.59 -3.68
C ILE A 282 12.85 -12.64 -3.01
N LYS A 283 13.94 -12.47 -3.79
CA LYS A 283 15.29 -12.38 -3.24
C LYS A 283 15.43 -11.21 -2.25
N GLY A 284 14.77 -10.09 -2.52
CA GLY A 284 14.70 -8.95 -1.61
C GLY A 284 14.00 -9.29 -0.29
N PHE A 285 12.87 -10.00 -0.35
CA PHE A 285 12.12 -10.45 0.82
C PHE A 285 12.95 -11.40 1.70
N ILE A 286 13.61 -12.38 1.09
CA ILE A 286 14.48 -13.34 1.79
C ILE A 286 15.63 -12.61 2.49
N LYS A 287 16.30 -11.67 1.80
CA LYS A 287 17.39 -10.87 2.39
C LYS A 287 16.94 -9.99 3.55
N LYS A 288 15.70 -9.49 3.50
CA LYS A 288 15.11 -8.74 4.60
C LYS A 288 14.70 -9.66 5.76
N GLY A 289 14.73 -10.97 5.60
CA GLY A 289 14.44 -11.96 6.64
C GLY A 289 12.94 -12.23 6.85
N PHE A 290 12.12 -12.05 5.81
CA PHE A 290 10.71 -12.45 5.83
C PHE A 290 10.55 -13.97 5.70
N ASN A 291 9.44 -14.50 6.20
CA ASN A 291 8.95 -15.81 5.82
C ASN A 291 8.36 -15.71 4.41
N VAL A 292 8.83 -16.56 3.49
CA VAL A 292 8.42 -16.50 2.08
C VAL A 292 8.01 -17.89 1.62
N VAL A 293 6.85 -17.97 0.96
CA VAL A 293 6.40 -19.19 0.29
C VAL A 293 7.08 -19.32 -1.06
N LEU A 294 7.68 -20.49 -1.31
CA LEU A 294 8.23 -20.87 -2.61
C LEU A 294 7.51 -22.13 -3.07
N PHE A 295 6.57 -22.00 -3.99
CA PHE A 295 5.77 -23.13 -4.44
C PHE A 295 6.63 -24.26 -5.01
N PRO A 296 6.25 -25.53 -4.79
CA PRO A 296 7.02 -26.68 -5.29
C PRO A 296 6.90 -26.80 -6.81
N GLU A 297 7.85 -27.49 -7.44
CA GLU A 297 7.98 -27.59 -8.91
C GLU A 297 6.75 -28.17 -9.61
N TYR A 298 5.95 -29.01 -8.94
CA TYR A 298 4.71 -29.55 -9.51
C TYR A 298 3.57 -28.52 -9.61
N ILE A 299 3.71 -27.34 -8.98
CA ILE A 299 2.78 -26.23 -9.12
C ILE A 299 3.30 -25.29 -10.22
N SER A 300 2.64 -25.33 -11.37
CA SER A 300 2.96 -24.47 -12.52
C SER A 300 2.04 -23.25 -12.63
N GLN A 301 0.97 -23.20 -11.85
CA GLN A 301 0.02 -22.09 -11.87
C GLN A 301 0.65 -20.83 -11.25
N LYS A 302 0.37 -19.69 -11.88
CA LYS A 302 0.95 -18.40 -11.52
C LYS A 302 0.49 -17.87 -10.16
N ASP A 303 -0.81 -17.90 -9.90
CA ASP A 303 -1.42 -17.33 -8.71
C ASP A 303 -2.32 -18.35 -8.01
N VAL A 304 -2.74 -18.04 -6.79
CA VAL A 304 -3.54 -18.92 -5.94
C VAL A 304 -4.90 -19.22 -6.59
N ASN A 305 -5.55 -18.22 -7.19
CA ASN A 305 -6.82 -18.43 -7.88
C ASN A 305 -6.68 -19.46 -9.01
N LEU A 306 -5.62 -19.37 -9.83
CA LEU A 306 -5.33 -20.35 -10.87
C LEU A 306 -5.02 -21.73 -10.29
N MET A 307 -4.32 -21.83 -9.15
CA MET A 307 -4.09 -23.11 -8.47
C MET A 307 -5.41 -23.80 -8.10
N ILE A 308 -6.33 -23.07 -7.46
CA ILE A 308 -7.65 -23.59 -7.09
C ILE A 308 -8.48 -23.97 -8.32
N MET A 309 -8.47 -23.12 -9.35
CA MET A 309 -9.15 -23.41 -10.62
C MET A 309 -8.65 -24.71 -11.25
N ASN A 310 -7.36 -25.01 -11.14
CA ASN A 310 -6.74 -26.26 -11.64
C ASN A 310 -6.86 -27.46 -10.67
N GLY A 311 -7.61 -27.34 -9.56
CA GLY A 311 -7.92 -28.47 -8.68
C GLY A 311 -6.92 -28.70 -7.54
N VAL A 312 -6.08 -27.71 -7.23
CA VAL A 312 -5.27 -27.73 -6.01
C VAL A 312 -6.19 -27.51 -4.81
N ASN A 313 -6.49 -28.57 -4.06
CA ASN A 313 -7.37 -28.49 -2.89
C ASN A 313 -6.61 -28.36 -1.57
N ASP A 314 -5.32 -28.69 -1.56
CA ASP A 314 -4.48 -28.75 -0.35
C ASP A 314 -3.59 -27.51 -0.17
N LEU A 315 -4.12 -26.34 -0.53
CA LEU A 315 -3.36 -25.08 -0.57
C LEU A 315 -2.72 -24.73 0.78
N GLU A 316 -3.42 -24.96 1.88
CA GLU A 316 -2.95 -24.62 3.23
C GLU A 316 -1.70 -25.42 3.60
N ASN A 317 -1.70 -26.74 3.38
CA ASN A 317 -0.52 -27.57 3.64
C ASN A 317 0.62 -27.24 2.67
N ILE A 318 0.32 -26.90 1.41
CA ILE A 318 1.33 -26.44 0.46
C ILE A 318 1.99 -25.16 0.99
N ILE A 319 1.22 -24.18 1.45
CA ILE A 319 1.75 -22.92 2.01
C ILE A 319 2.63 -23.22 3.23
N VAL A 320 2.14 -24.00 4.19
CA VAL A 320 2.86 -24.30 5.44
C VAL A 320 4.16 -25.05 5.16
N ASN A 321 4.13 -26.10 4.34
CA ASN A 321 5.30 -26.93 4.05
C ASN A 321 6.35 -26.24 3.17
N ASN A 322 5.96 -25.19 2.44
CA ASN A 322 6.83 -24.46 1.54
C ASN A 322 7.10 -23.02 2.00
N THR A 323 6.87 -22.72 3.27
CA THR A 323 7.28 -21.46 3.90
C THR A 323 8.72 -21.58 4.40
N PHE A 324 9.59 -20.70 3.94
CA PHE A 324 11.01 -20.72 4.29
C PHE A 324 11.51 -19.36 4.79
N GLN A 325 12.55 -19.39 5.63
CA GLN A 325 13.25 -18.21 6.14
C GLN A 325 14.78 -18.44 6.16
N GLY A 326 15.55 -17.34 6.15
CA GLY A 326 17.00 -17.37 6.35
C GLY A 326 17.76 -18.21 5.32
N ILE A 327 18.78 -18.94 5.77
CA ILE A 327 19.64 -19.75 4.89
C ILE A 327 18.84 -20.82 4.13
N ARG A 328 17.82 -21.40 4.77
CA ARG A 328 16.95 -22.39 4.12
C ARG A 328 16.18 -21.77 2.95
N ALA A 329 15.67 -20.55 3.11
CA ALA A 329 15.01 -19.84 2.02
C ALA A 329 15.97 -19.52 0.86
N GLU A 330 17.22 -19.16 1.14
CA GLU A 330 18.21 -18.92 0.09
C GLU A 330 18.50 -20.17 -0.75
N LEU A 331 18.61 -21.33 -0.09
CA LEU A 331 18.82 -22.62 -0.77
C LEU A 331 17.61 -23.03 -1.62
N GLU A 332 16.40 -22.97 -1.06
CA GLU A 332 15.18 -23.33 -1.80
C GLU A 332 14.90 -22.35 -2.93
N PHE A 333 15.19 -21.05 -2.75
CA PHE A 333 15.07 -20.06 -3.81
C PHE A 333 16.01 -20.32 -5.00
N ALA A 334 17.22 -20.79 -4.73
CA ALA A 334 18.17 -21.16 -5.77
C ALA A 334 17.71 -22.37 -6.61
N LYS A 335 16.88 -23.26 -6.03
CA LYS A 335 16.21 -24.34 -6.74
C LYS A 335 15.00 -23.81 -7.51
N TRP A 336 14.10 -23.09 -6.81
CA TRP A 336 12.86 -22.54 -7.36
C TRP A 336 13.09 -21.69 -8.60
N SER A 337 14.08 -20.78 -8.58
CA SER A 337 14.41 -19.90 -9.73
C SER A 337 14.98 -20.64 -10.96
N LYS A 338 15.23 -21.95 -10.85
CA LYS A 338 15.70 -22.80 -11.94
C LYS A 338 14.64 -23.79 -12.45
N CYS A 339 13.52 -23.96 -11.74
CA CYS A 339 12.42 -24.82 -12.15
C CYS A 339 11.91 -24.44 -13.55
N VAL A 340 11.49 -25.44 -14.33
CA VAL A 340 11.13 -25.32 -15.75
C VAL A 340 9.65 -25.05 -15.90
#